data_AF-A0A7Y4S2R7-F1
#
_entry.id   AF-A0A7Y4S2R7-F1
#
_cell.length_a   1.000
_cell.length_b   1.000
_cell.length_c   1.000
_cell.angle_alpha   90.00
_cell.angle_beta   90.00
_cell.angle_gamma   90.00
#
_symmetry.space_group_name_H-M   'P 1'
#
loop_
_entity.id
_entity.type
_entity.pdbx_description
1 polymer ?
#
loop_
_entity_poly.entity_id
_entity_poly.type
_entity_poly.pdbx_seq_one_letter_code
_entity_poly.pdbx_strand_id
1 'polypeptide(L)'
;MINKIIAAFRPKPTVLRERFLQRYAGRAIIVHTGVSIGWVSELIKEAGCGQLFRIDARNQPSRRPTPIEWVVHQHLLKHHLPTPFIVKVIDETLWIRHLVRNNMPVHPSEIHWMLSEFPDNYHLKLTVAGAGFTVERGMSINDNAINLNATWGGTETEFI
;
A
#
# COMPACT_ATOMS: atom_id res chain seq x y z
N MET A 1 1.79 -35.63 15.18
CA MET A 1 1.09 -34.95 16.29
C MET A 1 1.61 -33.52 16.56
N ILE A 2 2.93 -33.26 16.46
CA ILE A 2 3.56 -31.94 16.63
C ILE A 2 3.01 -30.82 15.70
N ASN A 3 2.70 -31.13 14.44
CA ASN A 3 2.17 -30.12 13.49
C ASN A 3 0.79 -29.56 13.86
N LYS A 4 -0.04 -30.32 14.60
CA LYS A 4 -1.36 -29.85 15.08
C LYS A 4 -1.22 -28.87 16.25
N ILE A 5 -0.22 -29.06 17.12
CA ILE A 5 0.05 -28.18 18.27
C ILE A 5 0.64 -26.85 17.78
N ILE A 6 1.50 -26.86 16.76
CA ILE A 6 2.07 -25.63 16.17
C ILE A 6 0.99 -24.77 15.48
N ALA A 7 -0.03 -25.39 14.88
CA ALA A 7 -1.12 -24.68 14.23
C ALA A 7 -1.99 -23.85 15.20
N ALA A 8 -2.16 -24.31 16.45
CA ALA A 8 -2.95 -23.62 17.47
C ALA A 8 -2.34 -22.28 17.94
N PHE A 9 -1.03 -22.09 17.77
CA PHE A 9 -0.32 -20.87 18.18
C PHE A 9 -0.05 -19.88 17.03
N ARG A 10 -0.58 -20.15 15.82
CA ARG A 10 -0.53 -19.18 14.73
C ARG A 10 -1.71 -18.21 14.87
N PRO A 11 -1.47 -16.89 14.81
CA PRO A 11 -2.56 -15.92 14.86
C PRO A 11 -3.55 -16.20 13.73
N LYS A 12 -4.85 -16.22 14.04
CA LYS A 12 -5.93 -16.46 13.08
C LYS A 12 -5.87 -15.38 11.97
N PRO A 13 -5.90 -15.74 10.68
CA PRO A 13 -5.79 -14.76 9.57
C PRO A 13 -6.79 -13.61 9.66
N THR A 14 -8.04 -13.90 10.05
CA THR A 14 -9.08 -12.90 10.28
C THR A 14 -8.66 -11.85 11.31
N VAL A 15 -8.04 -12.26 12.42
CA VAL A 15 -7.56 -11.34 13.47
C VAL A 15 -6.39 -10.49 12.98
N LEU A 16 -5.50 -11.05 12.16
CA LEU A 16 -4.41 -10.29 11.55
C LEU A 16 -4.96 -9.22 10.59
N ARG A 17 -5.94 -9.59 9.76
CA ARG A 17 -6.61 -8.67 8.86
C ARG A 17 -7.30 -7.54 9.61
N GLU A 18 -8.13 -7.85 10.61
CA GLU A 18 -8.84 -6.87 11.42
C GLU A 18 -7.88 -5.89 12.10
N ARG A 19 -6.80 -6.41 12.71
CA ARG A 19 -5.77 -5.56 13.34
C ARG A 19 -5.01 -4.70 12.34
N PHE A 20 -4.78 -5.21 11.13
CA PHE A 20 -4.19 -4.43 10.05
C PHE A 20 -5.11 -3.25 9.68
N LEU A 21 -6.38 -3.54 9.37
CA LEU A 21 -7.36 -2.51 8.99
C LEU A 21 -7.53 -1.47 10.10
N GLN A 22 -7.70 -1.91 11.34
CA GLN A 22 -7.82 -1.02 12.50
C GLN A 22 -6.61 -0.10 12.66
N ARG A 23 -5.39 -0.62 12.45
CA ARG A 23 -4.16 0.16 12.63
C ARG A 23 -3.89 1.13 11.49
N TYR A 24 -4.29 0.76 10.27
CA TYR A 24 -3.95 1.50 9.06
C TYR A 24 -5.13 2.21 8.40
N ALA A 25 -6.33 2.18 9.00
CA ALA A 25 -7.51 2.89 8.50
C ALA A 25 -7.20 4.37 8.19
N GLY A 26 -7.51 4.81 6.97
CA GLY A 26 -7.25 6.16 6.48
C GLY A 26 -5.78 6.46 6.17
N ARG A 27 -4.86 5.53 6.40
CA ARG A 27 -3.41 5.73 6.24
C ARG A 27 -2.92 5.20 4.91
N ALA A 28 -1.76 5.69 4.50
CA ALA A 28 -1.03 5.16 3.36
C ALA A 28 0.32 4.55 3.80
N ILE A 29 0.70 3.50 3.09
CA ILE A 29 1.87 2.67 3.37
C ILE A 29 2.65 2.53 2.07
N ILE A 30 3.96 2.77 2.11
CA ILE A 30 4.89 2.49 1.03
C ILE A 30 5.56 1.15 1.34
N VAL A 31 5.41 0.20 0.43
CA VAL A 31 6.12 -1.08 0.47
C VAL A 31 7.26 -1.00 -0.54
N HIS A 32 8.48 -1.30 -0.10
CA HIS A 32 9.68 -1.16 -0.93
C HIS A 32 10.64 -2.34 -0.76
N THR A 33 11.49 -2.57 -1.76
CA THR A 33 12.57 -3.59 -1.72
C THR A 33 13.96 -2.96 -1.68
N GLY A 34 14.04 -1.78 -1.05
CA GLY A 34 15.23 -0.93 -1.00
C GLY A 34 15.02 0.32 -1.84
N VAL A 35 14.94 1.47 -1.17
CA VAL A 35 14.93 2.79 -1.77
C VAL A 35 16.19 3.53 -1.35
N SER A 36 16.67 4.47 -2.17
CA SER A 36 17.88 5.22 -1.84
C SER A 36 17.62 6.18 -0.68
N ILE A 37 18.68 6.52 0.07
CA ILE A 37 18.60 7.54 1.13
C ILE A 37 18.17 8.88 0.55
N GLY A 38 18.63 9.23 -0.66
CA GLY A 38 18.21 10.44 -1.36
C GLY A 38 16.71 10.46 -1.62
N TRP A 39 16.13 9.36 -2.10
CA TRP A 39 14.69 9.26 -2.34
C TRP A 39 13.88 9.41 -1.05
N VAL A 40 14.33 8.78 0.05
CA VAL A 40 13.69 8.95 1.37
C VAL A 40 13.84 10.38 1.88
N SER A 41 14.98 11.02 1.64
CA SER A 41 15.26 12.39 2.04
C SER A 41 14.37 13.39 1.30
N GLU A 42 14.05 13.15 0.03
CA GLU A 42 13.05 13.95 -0.68
C GLU A 42 11.64 13.66 -0.15
N LEU A 43 11.27 12.40 0.10
CA LEU A 43 9.96 12.04 0.63
C LEU A 43 9.60 12.74 1.95
N ILE A 44 10.56 12.91 2.86
CA ILE A 44 10.31 13.57 4.15
C ILE A 44 10.12 15.09 4.03
N LYS A 45 10.56 15.72 2.93
CA LYS A 45 10.36 17.15 2.68
C LYS A 45 8.95 17.44 2.16
N GLU A 46 8.34 16.47 1.49
CA GLU A 46 7.01 16.63 0.90
C GLU A 46 5.93 16.71 1.99
N ALA A 47 5.05 17.70 1.86
CA ALA A 47 3.98 17.94 2.81
C ALA A 47 3.04 16.73 2.92
N GLY A 48 2.83 16.24 4.14
CA GLY A 48 1.99 15.06 4.41
C GLY A 48 2.66 13.70 4.11
N CYS A 49 3.78 13.67 3.39
CA CYS A 49 4.50 12.42 3.08
C CYS A 49 5.33 11.87 4.24
N GLY A 50 5.70 12.71 5.21
CA GLY A 50 6.37 12.28 6.45
C GLY A 50 5.54 11.29 7.29
N GLN A 51 4.22 11.28 7.11
CA GLN A 51 3.30 10.38 7.83
C GLN A 51 3.10 9.02 7.16
N LEU A 52 3.66 8.84 5.95
CA LEU A 52 3.56 7.57 5.23
C LEU A 52 4.39 6.49 5.93
N PHE A 53 3.73 5.39 6.26
CA PHE A 53 4.40 4.22 6.79
C PHE A 53 5.30 3.64 5.70
N ARG A 54 6.48 3.15 6.08
CA ARG A 54 7.44 2.55 5.14
C ARG A 54 7.76 1.15 5.61
N ILE A 55 7.59 0.18 4.72
CA ILE A 55 7.80 -1.24 4.99
C ILE A 55 8.82 -1.78 4.00
N ASP A 56 9.95 -2.23 4.52
CA ASP A 56 10.97 -2.93 3.74
C ASP A 56 10.56 -4.40 3.57
N ALA A 57 10.10 -4.73 2.38
CA ALA A 57 9.64 -6.07 1.99
C ALA A 57 10.78 -7.09 1.86
N ARG A 58 12.04 -6.68 1.96
CA ARG A 58 13.18 -7.62 2.02
C ARG A 58 13.26 -8.33 3.36
N ASN A 59 12.74 -7.72 4.41
CA ASN A 59 12.69 -8.33 5.74
C ASN A 59 11.67 -9.47 5.72
N GLN A 60 12.14 -10.70 5.94
CA GLN A 60 11.25 -11.86 5.95
C GLN A 60 10.28 -11.78 7.13
N PRO A 61 9.03 -12.25 6.95
CA PRO A 61 8.06 -12.28 8.04
C PRO A 61 8.56 -13.22 9.14
N SER A 62 8.33 -12.86 10.39
CA SER A 62 8.69 -13.70 11.52
C SER A 62 7.84 -14.98 11.58
N ARG A 63 8.20 -15.93 12.45
CA ARG A 63 7.42 -17.17 12.68
C ARG A 63 5.98 -16.90 13.12
N ARG A 64 5.73 -15.77 13.78
CA ARG A 64 4.41 -15.27 14.18
C ARG A 64 4.25 -13.86 13.58
N PRO A 65 3.84 -13.75 12.31
CA PRO A 65 3.92 -12.50 11.59
C PRO A 65 3.05 -11.43 12.24
N THR A 66 3.54 -10.19 12.22
CA THR A 66 2.70 -9.03 12.54
C THR A 66 1.60 -8.86 11.49
N PRO A 67 0.51 -8.12 11.79
CA PRO A 67 -0.54 -7.83 10.81
C PRO A 67 -0.01 -7.28 9.47
N ILE A 68 0.96 -6.35 9.53
CA ILE A 68 1.55 -5.76 8.33
C ILE A 68 2.44 -6.74 7.56
N GLU A 69 3.26 -7.54 8.26
CA GLU A 69 4.05 -8.61 7.64
C GLU A 69 3.15 -9.62 6.92
N TRP A 70 2.05 -10.00 7.56
CA TRP A 70 1.10 -10.93 6.97
C TRP A 70 0.45 -10.35 5.70
N VAL A 71 -0.06 -9.11 5.73
CA VAL A 71 -0.65 -8.47 4.54
C VAL A 71 0.37 -8.32 3.42
N VAL A 72 1.56 -7.78 3.71
CA VAL A 72 2.59 -7.54 2.70
C VAL A 72 3.03 -8.83 2.03
N HIS A 73 3.44 -9.84 2.80
CA HIS A 73 4.05 -11.04 2.23
C HIS A 73 3.02 -12.05 1.72
N GLN A 74 1.83 -12.12 2.32
CA GLN A 74 0.82 -13.11 1.93
C GLN A 74 -0.22 -12.59 0.94
N HIS A 75 -0.39 -11.27 0.82
CA HIS A 75 -1.43 -10.70 -0.03
C HIS A 75 -0.90 -9.71 -1.06
N LEU A 76 0.09 -8.87 -0.75
CA LEU A 76 0.54 -7.83 -1.69
C LEU A 76 1.61 -8.32 -2.66
N LEU A 77 2.71 -8.89 -2.14
CA LEU A 77 3.87 -9.26 -2.97
C LEU A 77 3.59 -10.39 -3.98
N LYS A 78 2.55 -11.21 -3.75
CA LYS A 78 2.13 -12.29 -4.65
C LYS A 78 1.64 -11.80 -6.02
N HIS A 79 1.35 -10.51 -6.14
CA HIS A 79 0.83 -9.92 -7.38
C HIS A 79 1.91 -9.34 -8.29
N HIS A 80 3.19 -9.44 -7.91
CA HIS A 80 4.36 -9.05 -8.70
C HIS A 80 4.28 -7.61 -9.25
N LEU A 81 3.72 -6.69 -8.47
CA LEU A 81 3.79 -5.27 -8.79
C LEU A 81 5.24 -4.77 -8.70
N PRO A 82 5.67 -3.84 -9.57
CA PRO A 82 6.94 -3.16 -9.41
C PRO A 82 7.05 -2.50 -8.04
N THR A 83 8.26 -2.54 -7.45
CA THR A 83 8.56 -1.90 -6.17
C THR A 83 9.42 -0.65 -6.38
N PRO A 84 9.23 0.43 -5.59
CA PRO A 84 8.26 0.55 -4.50
C PRO A 84 6.81 0.69 -5.00
N PHE A 85 5.85 0.41 -4.12
CA PHE A 85 4.43 0.67 -4.37
C PHE A 85 3.75 1.23 -3.13
N ILE A 86 2.69 1.98 -3.35
CA ILE A 86 1.87 2.60 -2.31
C ILE A 86 0.56 1.84 -2.14
N VAL A 87 0.14 1.72 -0.89
CA VAL A 87 -1.12 1.14 -0.44
C VAL A 87 -1.86 2.18 0.35
N LYS A 88 -3.05 2.60 -0.10
CA LYS A 88 -3.97 3.45 0.66
C LYS A 88 -5.08 2.57 1.23
N VAL A 89 -5.28 2.63 2.55
CA VAL A 89 -6.31 1.85 3.25
C VAL A 89 -7.51 2.76 3.49
N ILE A 90 -8.64 2.43 2.87
CA ILE A 90 -9.90 3.16 2.98
C ILE A 90 -10.98 2.13 3.27
N ASP A 91 -11.65 2.27 4.42
CA ASP A 91 -12.63 1.31 4.92
C ASP A 91 -12.09 -0.13 4.90
N GLU A 92 -12.78 -1.03 4.20
CA GLU A 92 -12.42 -2.43 4.01
C GLU A 92 -11.64 -2.70 2.70
N THR A 93 -11.09 -1.64 2.10
CA THR A 93 -10.41 -1.69 0.81
C THR A 93 -8.97 -1.19 0.89
N LEU A 94 -8.08 -1.92 0.25
CA LEU A 94 -6.70 -1.54 0.01
C LEU A 94 -6.59 -1.16 -1.46
N TRP A 95 -6.24 0.09 -1.74
CA TRP A 95 -5.97 0.60 -3.07
C TRP A 95 -4.47 0.65 -3.29
N ILE A 96 -3.98 0.03 -4.36
CA ILE A 96 -2.55 -0.15 -4.58
C ILE A 96 -2.14 0.36 -5.95
N ARG A 97 -1.05 1.13 -5.96
CA ARG A 97 -0.40 1.62 -7.16
C ARG A 97 1.12 1.56 -7.02
N HIS A 98 1.85 1.18 -8.07
CA HIS A 98 3.31 1.18 -8.00
C HIS A 98 3.87 2.57 -8.24
N LEU A 99 5.03 2.80 -7.65
CA LEU A 99 5.73 4.07 -7.67
C LEU A 99 6.94 3.96 -8.59
N VAL A 100 6.78 3.31 -9.75
CA VAL A 100 7.86 3.06 -10.72
C VAL A 100 7.43 3.55 -12.09
N ARG A 101 8.33 4.29 -12.76
CA ARG A 101 8.20 4.72 -14.16
C ARG A 101 9.59 4.66 -14.81
N ASN A 102 9.68 4.15 -16.03
CA ASN A 102 10.96 3.98 -16.74
C ASN A 102 12.02 3.22 -15.91
N ASN A 103 11.60 2.15 -15.22
CA ASN A 103 12.44 1.33 -14.32
C ASN A 103 13.07 2.07 -13.12
N MET A 104 12.61 3.30 -12.83
CA MET A 104 13.07 4.09 -11.70
C MET A 104 11.89 4.42 -10.76
N PRO A 105 12.13 4.54 -9.45
CA PRO A 105 11.13 5.09 -8.56
C PRO A 105 10.70 6.50 -9.02
N VAL A 106 9.40 6.78 -9.00
CA VAL A 106 8.88 8.14 -9.27
C VAL A 106 9.43 9.12 -8.24
N HIS A 107 9.46 10.42 -8.57
CA HIS A 107 9.92 11.42 -7.62
C HIS A 107 8.94 11.50 -6.43
N PRO A 108 9.38 11.64 -5.17
CA PRO A 108 8.45 11.65 -4.03
C PRO A 108 7.36 12.72 -4.08
N SER A 109 7.62 13.89 -4.68
CA SER A 109 6.60 14.93 -4.90
C SER A 109 5.40 14.38 -5.68
N GLU A 110 5.61 13.40 -6.55
CA GLU A 110 4.56 12.78 -7.37
C GLU A 110 3.53 11.99 -6.54
N ILE A 111 3.91 11.51 -5.34
CA ILE A 111 3.11 10.58 -4.53
C ILE A 111 1.81 11.22 -4.05
N HIS A 112 1.81 12.52 -3.76
CA HIS A 112 0.60 13.22 -3.34
C HIS A 112 -0.49 13.17 -4.41
N TRP A 113 -0.15 13.46 -5.67
CA TRP A 113 -1.09 13.37 -6.78
C TRP A 113 -1.53 11.93 -7.04
N MET A 114 -0.61 10.96 -6.97
CA MET A 114 -0.97 9.55 -7.12
C MET A 114 -1.95 9.06 -6.04
N LEU A 115 -1.84 9.59 -4.82
CA LEU A 115 -2.78 9.31 -3.73
C LEU A 115 -4.16 9.92 -3.98
N SER A 116 -4.22 11.14 -4.53
CA SER A 116 -5.49 11.81 -4.83
C SER A 116 -6.26 11.17 -6.00
N GLU A 117 -5.59 10.39 -6.84
CA GLU A 117 -6.23 9.69 -7.95
C GLU A 117 -6.94 8.38 -7.55
N PHE A 118 -6.85 7.95 -6.28
CA PHE A 118 -7.73 6.88 -5.79
C PHE A 118 -9.14 7.45 -5.52
N PRO A 119 -10.22 6.72 -5.85
CA PRO A 119 -10.27 5.31 -6.26
C PRO A 119 -10.13 5.05 -7.77
N ASP A 120 -9.97 6.08 -8.60
CA ASP A 120 -10.11 5.96 -10.05
C ASP A 120 -8.89 5.32 -10.73
N ASN A 121 -7.67 5.55 -10.21
CA ASN A 121 -6.43 5.04 -10.81
C ASN A 121 -5.66 4.15 -9.83
N TYR A 122 -5.83 2.83 -10.00
CA TYR A 122 -5.14 1.79 -9.22
C TYR A 122 -4.72 0.64 -10.14
N HIS A 123 -3.66 -0.09 -9.77
CA HIS A 123 -3.31 -1.34 -10.45
C HIS A 123 -3.94 -2.56 -9.78
N LEU A 124 -4.14 -2.48 -8.48
CA LEU A 124 -4.60 -3.58 -7.68
C LEU A 124 -5.48 -3.04 -6.56
N LYS A 125 -6.62 -3.68 -6.35
CA LYS A 125 -7.55 -3.40 -5.27
C LYS A 125 -7.82 -4.68 -4.52
N LEU A 126 -7.64 -4.63 -3.20
CA LEU A 126 -7.90 -5.75 -2.31
C LEU A 126 -9.09 -5.40 -1.41
N THR A 127 -10.17 -6.17 -1.50
CA THR A 127 -11.38 -5.96 -0.69
C THR A 127 -11.52 -7.09 0.32
N VAL A 128 -11.88 -6.78 1.56
CA VAL A 128 -12.09 -7.78 2.62
C VAL A 128 -13.01 -8.91 2.13
N ALA A 129 -12.56 -10.15 2.30
CA ALA A 129 -13.37 -11.33 1.99
C ALA A 129 -12.94 -12.53 2.85
N GLY A 130 -13.89 -13.18 3.53
CA GLY A 130 -13.64 -14.37 4.33
C GLY A 130 -12.56 -14.16 5.39
N ALA A 131 -11.42 -14.85 5.27
CA ALA A 131 -10.25 -14.71 6.16
C ALA A 131 -9.11 -13.84 5.59
N GLY A 132 -9.28 -13.27 4.40
CA GLY A 132 -8.27 -12.49 3.69
C GLY A 132 -8.89 -11.39 2.83
N PHE A 133 -8.45 -11.31 1.58
CA PHE A 133 -8.90 -10.32 0.60
C PHE A 133 -9.25 -11.00 -0.73
N THR A 134 -10.28 -10.50 -1.39
CA THR A 134 -10.50 -10.70 -2.83
C THR A 134 -9.70 -9.66 -3.59
N VAL A 135 -9.29 -10.01 -4.81
CA VAL A 135 -8.36 -9.23 -5.60
C VAL A 135 -9.02 -8.80 -6.90
N GLU A 136 -8.88 -7.52 -7.22
CA GLU A 136 -9.33 -6.92 -8.46
C GLU A 136 -8.14 -6.19 -9.11
N ARG A 137 -7.98 -6.35 -10.43
CA ARG A 137 -6.95 -5.65 -11.22
C ARG A 137 -7.59 -4.41 -11.84
N GLY A 138 -6.94 -3.27 -11.69
CA GLY A 138 -7.34 -2.02 -12.34
C GLY A 138 -6.52 -1.78 -13.60
N MET A 139 -5.93 -0.59 -13.72
CA MET A 139 -5.11 -0.20 -14.86
C MET A 139 -3.86 -1.07 -15.03
N SER A 140 -3.38 -1.18 -16.27
CA SER A 140 -2.14 -1.89 -16.61
C SER A 140 -0.95 -1.34 -15.82
N ILE A 141 0.02 -2.18 -15.47
CA ILE A 141 1.27 -1.75 -14.82
C ILE A 141 2.11 -0.81 -15.72
N ASN A 142 1.87 -0.83 -17.03
CA ASN A 142 2.54 0.07 -17.95
C ASN A 142 1.87 1.46 -17.98
N ASP A 143 0.61 1.55 -17.55
CA ASP A 143 -0.19 2.77 -17.57
C ASP A 143 -0.12 3.47 -16.21
N ASN A 144 1.09 3.91 -15.84
CA ASN A 144 1.38 4.53 -14.53
C ASN A 144 1.77 6.02 -14.62
N ALA A 145 1.24 6.72 -15.61
CA ALA A 145 1.35 8.17 -15.73
C ALA A 145 0.42 8.86 -14.72
N ILE A 146 0.82 10.02 -14.19
CA ILE A 146 -0.03 10.88 -13.36
C ILE A 146 -0.76 11.83 -14.29
N ASN A 147 -2.03 12.06 -14.00
CA ASN A 147 -2.79 13.09 -14.68
C ASN A 147 -2.53 14.44 -14.02
N LEU A 148 -1.49 15.15 -14.46
CA LEU A 148 -1.17 16.50 -13.99
C LEU A 148 -2.24 17.54 -14.35
N ASN A 149 -3.16 17.20 -15.25
CA ASN A 149 -4.29 18.05 -15.65
C ASN A 149 -5.59 17.69 -14.92
N ALA A 150 -5.57 16.74 -13.97
CA ALA A 150 -6.71 16.46 -13.12
C ALA A 150 -6.97 17.68 -12.23
N THR A 151 -7.92 18.51 -12.66
CA THR A 151 -8.44 19.62 -11.86
C THR A 151 -9.16 19.02 -10.68
N TRP A 152 -8.81 19.47 -9.47
CA TRP A 152 -9.57 19.17 -8.26
C TRP A 152 -11.03 19.56 -8.52
N GLY A 153 -11.93 18.58 -8.58
CA GLY A 153 -13.38 18.79 -8.71
C GLY A 153 -14.05 19.16 -7.39
N GLY A 154 -13.27 19.50 -6.35
CA GLY A 154 -13.81 20.04 -5.12
C GLY A 154 -14.21 21.49 -5.35
N THR A 155 -15.48 21.79 -5.13
CA THR A 155 -16.03 23.13 -5.21
C THR A 155 -15.21 24.10 -4.34
N GLU A 156 -14.64 25.12 -4.99
CA GLU A 156 -14.20 26.36 -4.35
C GLU A 156 -15.40 27.04 -3.68
N THR A 157 -15.80 26.55 -2.52
CA THR A 157 -16.70 27.29 -1.64
C THR A 157 -16.26 26.99 -0.23
N GLU A 158 -15.49 27.95 0.30
CA GLU A 158 -15.28 28.28 1.72
C GLU A 158 -13.80 28.62 1.99
N PHE A 159 -13.34 29.70 1.35
CA PHE A 159 -12.42 30.63 1.99
C PHE A 159 -13.19 31.93 2.23
N ILE A 160 -13.65 32.12 3.47
CA ILE A 160 -13.86 33.43 4.08
C ILE A 160 -12.91 33.50 5.28
#